data_AF-A0A7C6V4P0-F1
#
_entry.id   AF-A0A7C6V4P0-F1
#
_cell.length_a   1.000
_cell.length_b   1.000
_cell.length_c   1.000
_cell.angle_alpha   90.00
_cell.angle_beta   90.00
_cell.angle_gamma   90.00
#
_symmetry.space_group_name_H-M   'P 1'
#
loop_
_entity.id
_entity.type
_entity.pdbx_description
1 polymer ?
#
loop_
_entity_poly.entity_id
_entity_poly.type
_entity_poly.pdbx_seq_one_letter_code
_entity_poly.pdbx_strand_id
1 'polypeptide(L)' 'MHLSGLPYKKGEQIEMMVRPIAAGREGKAKPPLTARQLLDSGLVGMWKDREDIDDNLAYARRLRERAQRRHNGATARFK' A
#
# COMPACT_ATOMS: atom_id res chain seq x y z
N MET A 1 18.16 10.87 -0.50
CA MET A 1 17.87 9.43 -0.34
C MET A 1 18.50 8.71 -1.52
N HIS A 2 19.51 7.87 -1.30
CA HIS A 2 20.22 7.12 -2.33
C HIS A 2 19.99 5.62 -2.07
N LEU A 3 19.37 4.92 -3.02
CA LEU A 3 19.10 3.49 -2.94
C LEU A 3 20.01 2.76 -3.93
N SER A 4 20.80 1.81 -3.47
CA SER A 4 21.78 1.05 -4.26
C SER A 4 21.68 -0.45 -3.96
N GLY A 5 22.25 -1.29 -4.84
CA GLY A 5 22.31 -2.75 -4.63
C GLY A 5 21.00 -3.50 -4.85
N LEU A 6 20.02 -2.91 -5.52
CA LEU A 6 18.78 -3.60 -5.85
C LEU A 6 19.00 -4.63 -6.97
N PRO A 7 18.50 -5.87 -6.86
CA PRO A 7 18.81 -6.97 -7.77
C PRO A 7 17.95 -6.91 -9.05
N TYR A 8 18.03 -5.79 -9.78
CA TYR A 8 17.27 -5.57 -11.00
C TYR A 8 18.18 -5.26 -12.18
N LYS A 9 17.75 -5.66 -13.37
CA LYS A 9 18.48 -5.45 -14.61
C LYS A 9 18.06 -4.14 -15.27
N LYS A 10 18.96 -3.58 -16.07
CA LYS A 10 18.66 -2.40 -16.89
C LYS A 10 17.49 -2.69 -17.83
N GLY A 11 16.45 -1.87 -17.78
CA GLY A 11 15.25 -1.98 -18.63
C GLY A 11 14.08 -2.74 -17.99
N GLU A 12 14.26 -3.35 -16.81
CA GLU A 12 13.15 -3.96 -16.08
C GLU A 12 12.24 -2.88 -15.48
N GLN A 13 10.93 -3.03 -15.68
CA GLN A 13 9.95 -2.23 -14.95
C GLN A 13 9.82 -2.79 -13.54
N ILE A 14 10.16 -1.97 -12.56
CA ILE A 14 10.04 -2.30 -11.13
C ILE A 14 9.07 -1.36 -10.45
N GLU A 15 8.31 -1.91 -9.52
CA GLU A 15 7.43 -1.16 -8.64
C GLU A 15 7.98 -1.21 -7.21
N MET A 16 8.24 -0.05 -6.62
CA MET A 16 8.85 0.07 -5.29
C MET A 16 7.94 0.86 -4.35
N MET A 17 7.65 0.31 -3.17
CA MET A 17 6.92 0.99 -2.12
C MET A 17 7.85 1.35 -0.97
N VAL A 18 8.00 2.65 -0.70
CA VAL A 18 8.81 3.16 0.42
C VAL A 18 7.88 3.71 1.50
N ARG A 19 7.95 3.13 2.71
CA ARG A 19 7.20 3.63 3.87
C ARG A 19 8.17 4.31 4.83
N PRO A 20 8.11 5.65 5.01
CA PRO A 20 8.88 6.30 6.06
C PRO A 20 8.37 5.81 7.42
N ILE A 21 9.24 5.14 8.18
CA ILE A 21 8.97 4.77 9.56
C ILE A 21 9.54 5.90 10.41
N ALA A 22 8.67 6.72 10.99
CA ALA A 22 9.12 7.69 11.98
C ALA A 22 9.66 6.91 13.18
N ALA A 23 10.96 7.03 13.46
CA ALA A 23 11.55 6.54 14.70
C ALA A 23 10.76 7.15 15.87
N GLY A 24 10.05 6.31 16.63
CA GLY A 24 9.15 6.73 17.72
C GLY A 24 7.65 6.52 17.47
N ARG A 25 7.24 6.18 16.24
CA ARG A 25 5.97 5.48 15.98
C ARG A 25 6.27 4.04 15.63
N GLU A 26 6.86 3.30 16.56
CA GLU A 26 6.48 1.91 16.71
C GLU A 26 4.99 1.96 17.05
N GLY A 27 4.15 1.97 16.01
CA GLY A 27 2.71 1.99 16.16
C GLY A 27 2.41 0.80 17.05
N LYS A 28 1.90 1.06 18.26
CA LYS A 28 1.60 0.04 19.26
C LYS A 28 0.95 -1.12 18.51
N ALA A 29 1.72 -2.20 18.31
CA ALA A 29 1.24 -3.31 17.51
C ALA A 29 -0.04 -3.75 18.19
N LYS A 30 -1.17 -3.66 17.48
CA LYS A 30 -2.42 -4.18 18.04
C LYS A 30 -2.13 -5.64 18.41
N PRO A 31 -2.55 -6.09 19.60
CA PRO A 31 -2.35 -7.48 19.98
C PRO A 31 -2.87 -8.40 18.87
N PRO A 32 -2.18 -9.52 18.59
CA PRO A 32 -2.64 -10.47 17.59
C PRO A 32 -4.05 -10.96 17.97
N LEU A 33 -4.93 -11.02 16.99
CA LEU A 33 -6.29 -11.53 17.18
C LEU A 33 -6.28 -13.06 17.09
N THR A 34 -7.11 -13.71 17.91
CA THR A 34 -7.44 -15.13 17.69
C THR A 34 -8.26 -15.27 16.41
N ALA A 35 -8.34 -16.49 15.86
CA ALA A 35 -9.13 -16.74 14.65
C ALA A 35 -10.60 -16.29 14.80
N ARG A 36 -11.19 -16.51 15.99
CA ARG A 36 -12.56 -16.05 16.29
C ARG A 36 -12.67 -14.54 16.33
N GLN A 37 -11.75 -13.86 17.02
CA GLN A 37 -11.73 -12.39 17.07
C GLN A 37 -11.49 -11.77 15.70
N LEU A 38 -10.69 -12.42 14.84
CA LEU A 38 -10.47 -11.98 13.48
C LEU A 38 -11.73 -12.14 12.63
N LEU A 39 -12.45 -13.25 12.77
CA LEU A 39 -13.75 -13.45 12.12
C LEU A 39 -14.77 -12.40 12.58
N ASP A 40 -14.87 -12.17 13.88
CA ASP A 40 -15.81 -11.21 14.49
C ASP A 40 -15.44 -9.74 14.19
N SER A 41 -14.22 -9.47 13.72
CA SER A 41 -13.76 -8.11 13.38
C SER A 41 -14.38 -7.52 12.11
N GLY A 42 -15.02 -8.35 11.28
CA GLY A 42 -15.54 -7.96 9.97
C GLY A 42 -14.47 -7.72 8.90
N LEU A 43 -13.18 -7.97 9.22
CA LEU A 43 -12.10 -7.92 8.23
C LEU A 43 -12.13 -9.13 7.29
N VAL A 44 -12.52 -10.31 7.80
CA VAL A 44 -12.66 -11.53 7.00
C VAL A 44 -13.86 -11.39 6.08
N GLY A 45 -13.65 -11.56 4.78
CA GLY A 45 -14.72 -11.51 3.78
C GLY A 45 -15.11 -10.10 3.33
N MET A 46 -14.44 -9.03 3.78
CA MET A 46 -14.73 -7.64 3.38
C MET A 46 -14.76 -7.41 1.86
N TRP A 47 -14.01 -8.22 1.11
CA TRP A 47 -13.90 -8.14 -0.35
C TRP A 47 -14.68 -9.25 -1.07
N LYS A 48 -15.34 -10.14 -0.34
CA LYS A 48 -15.96 -11.35 -0.89
C LYS A 48 -17.03 -11.02 -1.92
N ASP A 49 -17.84 -9.99 -1.64
CA ASP A 49 -19.02 -9.64 -2.44
C ASP A 49 -18.80 -8.37 -3.27
N ARG A 50 -17.53 -7.96 -3.48
CA ARG A 50 -17.16 -6.79 -4.27
C ARG A 50 -17.07 -7.16 -5.76
N GLU A 51 -18.18 -6.99 -6.48
CA GLU A 51 -18.27 -7.27 -7.92
C GLU A 51 -17.75 -6.13 -8.80
N ASP A 52 -17.53 -4.93 -8.24
CA ASP A 52 -17.00 -3.77 -8.97
C ASP A 52 -15.48 -3.85 -9.21
N ILE A 53 -14.82 -4.89 -8.71
CA ILE A 53 -13.40 -5.18 -8.90
C ILE A 53 -13.28 -6.43 -9.76
N ASP A 54 -13.38 -6.22 -11.07
CA ASP A 54 -13.43 -7.29 -12.06
C ASP A 54 -12.01 -7.86 -12.34
N ASP A 55 -11.10 -6.99 -12.83
CA ASP A 55 -9.67 -7.33 -12.97
C ASP A 55 -8.88 -6.81 -11.76
N ASN A 56 -8.55 -7.73 -10.85
CA ASN A 56 -7.75 -7.47 -9.65
C ASN A 56 -6.40 -6.79 -9.93
N LEU A 57 -5.73 -7.14 -11.03
CA LEU A 57 -4.42 -6.60 -11.38
C LEU A 57 -4.55 -5.17 -11.93
N ALA A 58 -5.48 -4.95 -12.86
CA ALA A 58 -5.74 -3.63 -13.40
C ALA A 58 -6.27 -2.68 -12.32
N TYR A 59 -7.14 -3.16 -11.42
CA TYR A 59 -7.66 -2.38 -10.30
C TYR A 59 -6.54 -1.98 -9.32
N ALA A 60 -5.65 -2.91 -8.97
CA ALA A 60 -4.49 -2.60 -8.12
C ALA A 60 -3.57 -1.56 -8.75
N ARG A 61 -3.29 -1.66 -10.06
CA ARG A 61 -2.50 -0.65 -10.80
C ARG A 61 -3.15 0.73 -10.74
N ARG A 62 -4.46 0.82 -11.03
CA ARG A 62 -5.22 2.09 -10.93
C ARG A 62 -5.16 2.70 -9.54
N LEU A 63 -5.28 1.87 -8.50
CA LEU A 63 -5.23 2.34 -7.10
C LEU A 63 -3.86 2.96 -6.78
N ARG A 64 -2.77 2.35 -7.27
CA ARG A 64 -1.41 2.88 -7.08
C ARG A 64 -1.18 4.16 -7.86
N GLU A 65 -1.60 4.24 -9.12
CA GLU A 65 -1.53 5.50 -9.89
C GLU A 65 -2.27 6.64 -9.18
N ARG A 66 -3.47 6.36 -8.63
CA ARG A 66 -4.25 7.35 -7.89
C ARG A 66 -3.55 7.79 -6.61
N ALA A 67 -2.94 6.86 -5.87
CA ALA A 67 -2.14 7.17 -4.69
C ALA A 67 -0.92 8.06 -5.05
N GLN A 68 -0.23 7.75 -6.15
CA GLN A 68 0.91 8.52 -6.64
C GLN A 68 0.51 9.96 -6.99
N ARG A 69 -0.61 10.16 -7.69
CA ARG A 69 -1.09 11.51 -8.06
C ARG A 69 -1.47 12.35 -6.84
N ARG A 70 -2.02 11.73 -5.78
CA ARG A 70 -2.39 12.43 -4.54
C ARG A 70 -1.17 13.03 -3.84
N HIS A 71 0.01 12.42 -3.97
CA HIS A 71 1.26 12.95 -3.42
C HIS A 71 1.79 14.16 -4.23
N ASN A 72 1.57 14.18 -5.55
CA ASN A 72 2.02 15.28 -6.42
C ASN A 72 1.20 16.57 -6.29
N GLY A 73 -0.02 16.51 -5.74
CA GLY A 73 -0.82 17.71 -5.45
C GLY A 73 -0.37 18.49 -4.20
N ALA A 74 0.41 17.88 -3.31
CA ALA A 74 0.91 18.52 -2.10
C ALA A 74 2.18 19.36 -2.35
N THR A 75 2.88 19.14 -3.46
CA THR A 75 4.11 19.86 -3.84
C THR A 75 3.88 21.08 -4.72
N ALA A 76 2.62 21.40 -5.09
CA ALA A 76 2.29 22.58 -5.90
C ALA A 76 2.01 23.87 -5.08
N ARG A 77 2.35 23.90 -3.79
CA ARG A 77 2.13 25.07 -2.89
C ARG A 77 3.39 25.63 -2.23
N PHE A 78 4.56 25.39 -2.82
CA PHE A 78 5.77 26.14 -2.49
C PHE A 78 6.38 26.67 -3.80
N LYS A 79 5.89 27.83 -4.23
CA LYS A 79 6.61 28.79 -5.06
C LYS A 79 6.68 30.09 -4.28
#